data_AF-A0A962UY65-F1
#
_entry.id   AF-A0A962UY65-F1
#
_cell.length_a   1.000
_cell.length_b   1.000
_cell.length_c   1.000
_cell.angle_alpha   90.00
_cell.angle_beta   90.00
_cell.angle_gamma   90.00
#
_symmetry.space_group_name_H-M   'P 1'
#
loop_
_entity.id
_entity.type
_entity.pdbx_description
1 polymer ?
#
loop_
_entity_poly.entity_id
_entity_poly.type
_entity_poly.pdbx_seq_one_letter_code
_entity_poly.pdbx_strand_id
1 'polypeptide(L)'
;ALPYVRLVGESWPLPLSRAHFEQRALREQAQHAPGLVPEIYHYDEALALIAMELLEPHIIMRKGMIQGIEYPQFAEHITDFMARSLFFSSDLALSAAEKKARMAVFCGNTALCKITEDLVFTEPYMLAENNRWTSPQLDADAQAIRTDSALKVGVSELKLKFLTSAQALIHGDLHTGSIMLTQTDTRVIDPEFAFYGPIGFDLGACIANLL
;
A
#
# COMPACT_ATOMS: atom_id res chain seq x y z
N ALA A 1 -17.07 -0.93 1.79
CA ALA A 1 -16.25 -2.16 1.81
C ALA A 1 -17.14 -3.40 1.96
N LEU A 2 -16.73 -4.56 1.45
CA LEU A 2 -17.42 -5.86 1.67
C LEU A 2 -16.68 -6.68 2.74
N PRO A 3 -17.34 -7.57 3.49
CA PRO A 3 -16.71 -8.30 4.61
C PRO A 3 -15.76 -9.43 4.17
N TYR A 4 -15.26 -9.39 2.92
CA TYR A 4 -14.35 -10.37 2.32
C TYR A 4 -13.51 -9.73 1.20
N VAL A 5 -12.45 -10.42 0.79
CA VAL A 5 -11.62 -10.03 -0.36
C VAL A 5 -12.41 -10.24 -1.65
N ARG A 6 -12.78 -9.15 -2.34
CA ARG A 6 -13.66 -9.20 -3.53
C ARG A 6 -13.15 -10.13 -4.64
N LEU A 7 -11.84 -10.22 -4.82
CA LEU A 7 -11.20 -11.04 -5.86
C LEU A 7 -11.27 -12.54 -5.57
N VAL A 8 -11.36 -12.93 -4.30
CA VAL A 8 -11.40 -14.33 -3.85
C VAL A 8 -12.82 -14.78 -3.53
N GLY A 9 -13.64 -13.88 -2.96
CA GLY A 9 -14.99 -14.15 -2.51
C GLY A 9 -15.07 -14.43 -1.01
N GLU A 10 -16.21 -14.95 -0.56
CA GLU A 10 -16.53 -15.14 0.87
C GLU A 10 -15.59 -16.10 1.61
N SER A 11 -14.81 -16.91 0.90
CA SER A 11 -13.81 -17.82 1.47
C SER A 11 -12.62 -17.11 2.11
N TRP A 12 -12.43 -15.81 1.86
CA TRP A 12 -11.42 -14.99 2.52
C TRP A 12 -12.05 -13.79 3.23
N PRO A 13 -12.46 -13.96 4.51
CA PRO A 13 -13.04 -12.89 5.31
C PRO A 13 -12.07 -11.72 5.49
N LEU A 14 -12.58 -10.49 5.43
CA LEU A 14 -11.80 -9.28 5.59
C LEU A 14 -12.59 -8.21 6.36
N PRO A 15 -12.05 -7.64 7.46
CA PRO A 15 -12.78 -6.68 8.27
C PRO A 15 -13.21 -5.45 7.49
N LEU A 16 -14.42 -4.96 7.77
CA LEU A 16 -14.96 -3.71 7.22
C LEU A 16 -14.23 -2.48 7.75
N SER A 17 -13.58 -2.59 8.92
CA SER A 17 -12.79 -1.52 9.54
C SER A 17 -11.67 -0.97 8.66
N ARG A 18 -11.28 -1.65 7.59
CA ARG A 18 -10.32 -1.12 6.61
C ARG A 18 -10.78 0.16 5.92
N ALA A 19 -12.09 0.33 5.72
CA ALA A 19 -12.64 1.60 5.21
C ALA A 19 -12.43 2.76 6.21
N HIS A 20 -12.39 2.46 7.51
CA HIS A 20 -12.01 3.44 8.52
C HIS A 20 -10.54 3.85 8.35
N PHE A 21 -9.62 2.90 8.18
CA PHE A 21 -8.20 3.23 8.02
C PHE A 21 -7.92 3.95 6.70
N GLU A 22 -8.55 3.52 5.61
CA GLU A 22 -8.46 4.16 4.29
C GLU A 22 -8.85 5.64 4.35
N GLN A 23 -10.04 5.97 4.89
CA GLN A 23 -10.45 7.38 4.96
C GLN A 23 -9.56 8.21 5.90
N ARG A 24 -9.06 7.61 7.00
CA ARG A 24 -8.13 8.31 7.90
C ARG A 24 -6.82 8.62 7.19
N ALA A 25 -6.28 7.66 6.46
CA ALA A 25 -5.05 7.81 5.70
C ALA A 25 -5.21 8.85 4.58
N LEU A 26 -6.28 8.76 3.77
CA LEU A 26 -6.57 9.74 2.72
C LEU A 26 -6.68 11.17 3.28
N ARG A 27 -7.35 11.36 4.43
CA ARG A 27 -7.44 12.68 5.07
C ARG A 27 -6.09 13.22 5.55
N GLU A 28 -5.24 12.37 6.12
CA GLU A 28 -3.90 12.77 6.56
C GLU A 28 -2.98 13.06 5.36
N GLN A 29 -3.03 12.23 4.32
CA GLN A 29 -2.31 12.43 3.08
C GLN A 29 -2.76 13.71 2.37
N ALA A 30 -4.07 14.02 2.32
CA ALA A 30 -4.59 15.25 1.72
C ALA A 30 -4.10 16.52 2.43
N GLN A 31 -3.89 16.48 3.75
CA GLN A 31 -3.33 17.61 4.50
C GLN A 31 -1.88 17.88 4.10
N HIS A 32 -1.11 16.82 3.84
CA HIS A 32 0.32 16.93 3.56
C HIS A 32 0.62 17.09 2.08
N ALA A 33 -0.11 16.40 1.20
CA ALA A 33 0.06 16.37 -0.25
C ALA A 33 -1.27 16.74 -0.96
N PRO A 34 -1.76 17.98 -0.79
CA PRO A 34 -3.02 18.40 -1.36
C PRO A 34 -2.99 18.32 -2.90
N GLY A 35 -4.08 17.81 -3.48
CA GLY A 35 -4.16 17.61 -4.94
C GLY A 35 -3.48 16.34 -5.45
N LEU A 36 -2.81 15.55 -4.60
CA LEU A 36 -2.18 14.28 -5.00
C LEU A 36 -2.96 13.04 -4.52
N VAL A 37 -4.10 13.24 -3.87
CA VAL A 37 -5.08 12.22 -3.46
C VAL A 37 -6.49 12.71 -3.79
N PRO A 38 -7.51 11.84 -3.90
CA PRO A 38 -8.89 12.27 -4.08
C PRO A 38 -9.45 12.95 -2.82
N GLU A 39 -10.28 13.97 -3.00
CA GLU A 39 -11.00 14.60 -1.88
C GLU A 39 -12.06 13.64 -1.29
N ILE A 40 -12.13 13.53 0.04
CA ILE A 40 -13.21 12.79 0.71
C ILE A 40 -14.39 13.72 0.99
N TYR A 41 -15.55 13.40 0.43
CA TYR A 41 -16.81 14.11 0.67
C TYR A 41 -17.56 13.56 1.89
N HIS A 42 -17.55 12.23 2.07
CA HIS A 42 -18.30 11.59 3.15
C HIS A 42 -17.67 10.27 3.59
N TYR A 43 -17.86 9.93 4.86
CA TYR A 43 -17.56 8.61 5.42
C TYR A 43 -18.70 8.20 6.35
N ASP A 44 -19.24 7.00 6.11
CA ASP A 44 -20.22 6.34 6.97
C ASP A 44 -19.58 5.07 7.56
N GLU A 45 -19.38 5.07 8.87
CA GLU A 45 -18.75 3.97 9.60
C GLU A 45 -19.64 2.73 9.66
N ALA A 46 -20.96 2.91 9.83
CA ALA A 46 -21.89 1.78 9.93
C ALA A 46 -22.00 1.04 8.60
N LEU A 47 -21.89 1.76 7.48
CA LEU A 47 -21.91 1.19 6.13
C LEU A 47 -20.51 0.83 5.60
N ALA A 48 -19.45 1.19 6.33
CA ALA A 48 -18.07 1.12 5.86
C ALA A 48 -17.91 1.72 4.45
N LEU A 49 -18.48 2.90 4.24
CA LEU A 49 -18.62 3.55 2.94
C LEU A 49 -17.83 4.86 2.93
N ILE A 50 -17.09 5.09 1.85
CA ILE A 50 -16.41 6.35 1.58
C ILE A 50 -16.99 6.91 0.28
N ALA A 51 -17.44 8.16 0.30
CA ALA A 51 -17.74 8.93 -0.89
C ALA A 51 -16.62 9.95 -1.11
N MET A 52 -16.02 9.94 -2.29
CA MET A 52 -14.84 10.73 -2.62
C MET A 52 -14.91 11.25 -4.06
N GLU A 53 -13.98 12.14 -4.42
CA GLU A 53 -13.79 12.69 -5.75
C GLU A 53 -13.78 11.61 -6.83
N LEU A 54 -14.60 11.80 -7.87
CA LEU A 54 -14.55 10.97 -9.06
C LEU A 54 -13.38 11.41 -9.94
N LEU A 55 -12.39 10.54 -10.10
CA LEU A 55 -11.21 10.80 -10.92
C LEU A 55 -11.46 10.41 -12.38
N GLU A 56 -11.99 11.35 -13.15
CA GLU A 56 -12.14 11.25 -14.61
C GLU A 56 -11.45 12.45 -15.27
N PRO A 57 -10.65 12.27 -16.34
CA PRO A 57 -10.51 11.08 -17.19
C PRO A 57 -9.35 10.14 -16.81
N HIS A 58 -8.92 10.11 -15.54
CA HIS A 58 -7.76 9.33 -15.10
C HIS A 58 -7.91 7.83 -15.36
N ILE A 59 -6.78 7.18 -15.60
CA ILE A 59 -6.70 5.71 -15.66
C ILE A 59 -5.71 5.19 -14.63
N ILE A 60 -5.89 3.95 -14.20
CA ILE A 60 -4.92 3.25 -13.36
C ILE A 60 -3.58 3.16 -14.10
N MET A 61 -2.49 3.63 -13.47
CA MET A 61 -1.16 3.74 -14.06
C MET A 61 -0.68 2.43 -14.68
N ARG A 62 -0.90 1.29 -13.99
CA ARG A 62 -0.55 -0.03 -14.53
C ARG A 62 -1.11 -0.29 -15.92
N LYS A 63 -2.34 0.17 -16.21
CA LYS A 63 -2.96 0.03 -17.54
C LYS A 63 -2.25 0.91 -18.57
N GLY A 64 -1.92 2.15 -18.20
CA GLY A 64 -1.17 3.07 -19.04
C GLY A 64 0.23 2.56 -19.38
N MET A 65 0.93 1.99 -18.40
CA MET A 65 2.25 1.38 -18.58
C MET A 65 2.21 0.21 -19.57
N ILE A 66 1.23 -0.70 -19.43
CA ILE A 66 1.05 -1.82 -20.37
C ILE A 66 0.80 -1.32 -21.81
N GLN A 67 0.16 -0.15 -21.95
CA GLN A 67 -0.09 0.49 -23.24
C GLN A 67 1.10 1.31 -23.76
N GLY A 68 2.20 1.40 -23.01
CA GLY A 68 3.37 2.22 -23.38
C GLY A 68 3.12 3.72 -23.33
N ILE A 69 2.16 4.18 -22.51
CA ILE A 69 1.90 5.61 -22.33
C ILE A 69 2.95 6.20 -21.39
N GLU A 70 3.62 7.26 -21.85
CA GLU A 70 4.53 8.04 -21.04
C GLU A 70 3.76 9.09 -20.22
N TYR A 71 4.17 9.29 -18.97
CA TYR A 71 3.60 10.25 -18.03
C TYR A 71 4.69 11.19 -17.51
N PRO A 72 4.97 12.31 -18.21
CA PRO A 72 6.16 13.12 -17.97
C PRO A 72 6.25 13.69 -16.54
N GLN A 73 5.10 13.95 -15.90
CA GLN A 73 5.04 14.54 -14.56
C GLN A 73 4.96 13.51 -13.43
N PHE A 74 4.84 12.22 -13.74
CA PHE A 74 4.65 11.17 -12.74
C PHE A 74 5.75 11.19 -11.67
N ALA A 75 7.02 11.27 -12.09
CA ALA A 75 8.16 11.23 -11.17
C ALA A 75 8.13 12.40 -10.18
N GLU A 76 7.82 13.61 -10.64
CA GLU A 76 7.69 14.78 -9.77
C GLU A 76 6.51 14.62 -8.80
N HIS A 77 5.34 14.25 -9.30
CA HIS A 77 4.14 14.11 -8.47
C HIS A 77 4.27 13.02 -7.41
N ILE A 78 4.76 11.83 -7.78
CA ILE A 78 4.87 10.71 -6.83
C ILE A 78 5.95 10.96 -5.78
N THR A 79 7.04 11.65 -6.15
CA THR A 79 8.10 11.99 -5.19
C THR A 79 7.63 13.09 -4.23
N ASP A 80 6.87 14.09 -4.69
CA ASP A 80 6.27 15.09 -3.81
C ASP A 80 5.26 14.45 -2.84
N PHE A 81 4.40 13.56 -3.35
CA PHE A 81 3.48 12.78 -2.50
C PHE A 81 4.23 12.00 -1.41
N MET A 82 5.21 11.17 -1.79
CA MET A 82 5.94 10.33 -0.84
C MET A 82 6.76 11.17 0.14
N ALA A 83 7.48 12.19 -0.34
CA ALA A 83 8.30 13.03 0.51
C ALA A 83 7.46 13.73 1.57
N ARG A 84 6.32 14.32 1.18
CA ARG A 84 5.46 15.08 2.09
C ARG A 84 4.70 14.17 3.05
N SER A 85 4.01 13.16 2.54
CA SER A 85 3.21 12.26 3.38
C SER A 85 4.05 11.49 4.41
N LEU A 86 5.23 10.99 4.00
CA LEU A 86 6.11 10.23 4.89
C LEU A 86 6.87 11.13 5.86
N PHE A 87 7.36 12.30 5.42
CA PHE A 87 8.08 13.22 6.31
C PHE A 87 7.16 13.78 7.40
N PHE A 88 6.00 14.33 7.02
CA PHE A 88 5.11 15.01 7.96
C PHE A 88 4.36 14.08 8.92
N SER A 89 4.42 12.77 8.69
CA SER A 89 3.92 11.74 9.61
C SER A 89 5.03 11.06 10.44
N SER A 90 6.30 11.46 10.28
CA SER A 90 7.46 10.87 10.97
C SER A 90 7.89 11.63 12.24
N ASP A 91 8.83 11.05 13.00
CA ASP A 91 9.45 11.73 14.16
C ASP A 91 10.26 12.99 13.77
N LEU A 92 10.55 13.18 12.47
CA LEU A 92 11.26 14.38 11.99
C LEU A 92 10.38 15.62 11.99
N ALA A 93 9.05 15.45 11.93
CA ALA A 93 8.09 16.54 11.85
C ALA A 93 7.16 16.60 13.07
N LEU A 94 6.86 15.46 13.70
CA LEU A 94 5.91 15.36 14.80
C LEU A 94 6.61 15.23 16.15
N SER A 95 5.99 15.76 17.20
CA SER A 95 6.38 15.39 18.56
C SER A 95 6.07 13.91 18.83
N ALA A 96 6.81 13.30 19.76
CA ALA A 96 6.59 11.91 20.14
C ALA A 96 5.17 11.63 20.66
N ALA A 97 4.52 12.63 21.30
CA ALA A 97 3.16 12.49 21.80
C ALA A 97 2.14 12.47 20.65
N GLU A 98 2.26 13.40 19.70
CA GLU A 98 1.39 13.46 18.52
C GLU A 98 1.52 12.20 17.67
N LYS A 99 2.76 11.76 17.38
CA LYS A 99 3.00 10.56 16.60
C LYS A 99 2.40 9.32 17.27
N LYS A 100 2.58 9.16 18.59
CA LYS A 100 2.00 8.01 19.33
C LYS A 100 0.48 8.03 19.29
N ALA A 101 -0.14 9.20 19.41
CA ALA A 101 -1.59 9.33 19.32
C ALA A 101 -2.11 8.95 17.91
N ARG A 102 -1.44 9.41 16.85
CA ARG A 102 -1.77 9.01 15.46
C ARG A 102 -1.56 7.52 15.23
N MET A 103 -0.42 6.99 15.65
CA MET A 103 -0.07 5.57 15.55
C MET A 103 -1.09 4.67 16.23
N ALA A 104 -1.58 5.04 17.42
CA ALA A 104 -2.57 4.27 18.16
C ALA A 104 -3.86 4.03 17.35
N VAL A 105 -4.26 4.98 16.48
CA VAL A 105 -5.41 4.81 15.59
C VAL A 105 -5.16 3.65 14.62
N PHE A 106 -3.97 3.60 14.00
CA PHE A 106 -3.65 2.62 12.96
C PHE A 106 -3.20 1.26 13.49
N CYS A 107 -2.88 1.12 14.79
CA CYS A 107 -2.57 -0.19 15.39
C CYS A 107 -3.72 -1.21 15.23
N GLY A 108 -4.94 -0.77 14.97
CA GLY A 108 -6.09 -1.63 14.70
C GLY A 108 -6.09 -2.28 13.32
N ASN A 109 -5.25 -1.84 12.36
CA ASN A 109 -5.25 -2.34 10.97
C ASN A 109 -4.56 -3.70 10.79
N THR A 110 -4.67 -4.56 11.80
CA THR A 110 -3.91 -5.82 11.94
C THR A 110 -4.21 -6.83 10.82
N ALA A 111 -5.46 -6.91 10.35
CA ALA A 111 -5.83 -7.86 9.30
C ALA A 111 -5.14 -7.54 7.97
N LEU A 112 -4.97 -6.26 7.65
CA LEU A 112 -4.35 -5.82 6.40
C LEU A 112 -2.83 -5.95 6.51
N CYS A 113 -2.25 -5.57 7.65
CA CYS A 113 -0.83 -5.87 7.94
C CYS A 113 -0.53 -7.36 7.82
N LYS A 114 -1.40 -8.24 8.33
CA LYS A 114 -1.23 -9.70 8.25
C LYS A 114 -1.20 -10.20 6.81
N ILE A 115 -2.03 -9.66 5.93
CA ILE A 115 -1.99 -9.99 4.50
C ILE A 115 -0.61 -9.66 3.92
N THR A 116 -0.07 -8.48 4.20
CA THR A 116 1.27 -8.10 3.74
C THR A 116 2.36 -9.00 4.36
N GLU A 117 2.28 -9.28 5.66
CA GLU A 117 3.21 -10.17 6.37
C GLU A 117 3.26 -11.57 5.73
N ASP A 118 2.12 -12.10 5.31
CA ASP A 118 2.03 -13.40 4.67
C ASP A 118 2.47 -13.33 3.20
N LEU A 119 1.80 -12.53 2.40
CA LEU A 119 1.90 -12.56 0.93
C LEU A 119 3.19 -11.92 0.40
N VAL A 120 3.74 -10.93 1.10
CA VAL A 120 4.98 -10.27 0.68
C VAL A 120 6.20 -10.90 1.34
N PHE A 121 6.11 -11.21 2.63
CA PHE A 121 7.29 -11.54 3.43
C PHE A 121 7.43 -13.02 3.81
N THR A 122 6.45 -13.88 3.51
CA THR A 122 6.45 -15.27 4.00
C THR A 122 6.19 -16.29 2.90
N GLU A 123 5.01 -16.24 2.28
CA GLU A 123 4.50 -17.30 1.41
C GLU A 123 5.39 -17.58 0.19
N PRO A 124 5.93 -16.57 -0.54
CA PRO A 124 6.79 -16.84 -1.69
C PRO A 124 8.04 -17.67 -1.37
N TYR A 125 8.46 -17.70 -0.11
CA TYR A 125 9.68 -18.34 0.38
C TYR A 125 9.42 -19.72 1.00
N MET A 126 8.19 -20.24 0.91
CA MET A 126 7.80 -21.57 1.39
C MET A 126 6.72 -22.22 0.52
N LEU A 127 6.39 -23.48 0.80
CA LEU A 127 5.19 -24.09 0.22
C LEU A 127 3.95 -23.45 0.86
N ALA A 128 3.12 -22.82 0.05
CA ALA A 128 1.87 -22.19 0.46
C ALA A 128 0.82 -22.37 -0.65
N GLU A 129 -0.45 -22.52 -0.27
CA GLU A 129 -1.56 -22.80 -1.19
C GLU A 129 -1.85 -21.63 -2.14
N ASN A 130 -1.64 -20.39 -1.67
CA ASN A 130 -1.89 -19.19 -2.47
C ASN A 130 -0.82 -18.94 -3.53
N ASN A 131 0.35 -19.56 -3.41
CA ASN A 131 1.42 -19.33 -4.37
C ASN A 131 1.03 -19.90 -5.74
N ARG A 132 1.18 -19.07 -6.77
CA ARG A 132 0.95 -19.45 -8.16
C ARG A 132 2.00 -18.84 -9.06
N TRP A 133 2.34 -19.55 -10.11
CA TRP A 133 3.27 -19.12 -11.15
C TRP A 133 2.92 -19.84 -12.46
N THR A 134 3.49 -19.39 -13.57
CA THR A 134 3.33 -20.07 -14.87
C THR A 134 4.03 -21.43 -14.81
N SER A 135 3.26 -22.50 -14.72
CA SER A 135 3.76 -23.87 -14.57
C SER A 135 3.56 -24.66 -15.88
N PRO A 136 4.53 -25.49 -16.31
CA PRO A 136 5.76 -25.86 -15.59
C PRO A 136 6.95 -24.89 -15.76
N GLN A 137 6.80 -23.82 -16.53
CA GLN A 137 7.92 -23.01 -17.02
C GLN A 137 8.76 -22.36 -15.91
N LEU A 138 8.14 -22.01 -14.77
CA LEU A 138 8.80 -21.35 -13.64
C LEU A 138 8.92 -22.24 -12.39
N ASP A 139 8.70 -23.56 -12.52
CA ASP A 139 8.78 -24.48 -11.37
C ASP A 139 10.18 -24.47 -10.73
N ALA A 140 11.22 -24.45 -11.56
CA ALA A 140 12.61 -24.41 -11.11
C ALA A 140 12.94 -23.08 -10.41
N ASP A 141 12.49 -21.94 -10.95
CA ASP A 141 12.68 -20.62 -10.33
C ASP A 141 11.97 -20.53 -8.98
N ALA A 142 10.72 -21.00 -8.91
CA ALA A 142 9.95 -21.01 -7.68
C ALA A 142 10.58 -21.97 -6.64
N GLN A 143 11.19 -23.08 -7.05
CA GLN A 143 11.97 -23.94 -6.17
C GLN A 143 13.25 -23.23 -5.68
N ALA A 144 13.98 -22.57 -6.57
CA ALA A 144 15.21 -21.85 -6.25
C ALA A 144 14.98 -20.81 -5.15
N ILE A 145 13.95 -19.96 -5.29
CA ILE A 145 13.54 -18.96 -4.29
C ILE A 145 13.27 -19.61 -2.93
N ARG A 146 12.56 -20.75 -2.92
CA ARG A 146 12.20 -21.48 -1.69
C ARG A 146 13.36 -22.20 -1.02
N THR A 147 14.45 -22.47 -1.74
CA THR A 147 15.64 -23.14 -1.20
C THR A 147 16.79 -22.19 -0.91
N ASP A 148 16.72 -20.94 -1.35
CA ASP A 148 17.74 -19.93 -1.10
C ASP A 148 17.70 -19.46 0.36
N SER A 149 18.74 -19.84 1.11
CA SER A 149 18.86 -19.48 2.53
C SER A 149 19.25 -18.02 2.74
N ALA A 150 20.06 -17.44 1.85
CA ALA A 150 20.48 -16.05 1.97
C ALA A 150 19.30 -15.10 1.70
N LEU A 151 18.49 -15.42 0.69
CA LEU A 151 17.25 -14.71 0.40
C LEU A 151 16.27 -14.77 1.59
N LYS A 152 16.13 -15.95 2.22
CA LYS A 152 15.28 -16.11 3.41
C LYS A 152 15.73 -15.29 4.61
N VAL A 153 17.04 -15.17 4.83
CA VAL A 153 17.58 -14.28 5.87
C VAL A 153 17.22 -12.83 5.54
N GLY A 154 17.51 -12.38 4.32
CA GLY A 154 17.21 -11.01 3.89
C GLY A 154 15.73 -10.64 4.02
N VAL A 155 14.81 -11.50 3.54
CA VAL A 155 13.37 -11.21 3.70
C VAL A 155 12.92 -11.28 5.15
N SER A 156 13.51 -12.15 5.98
CA SER A 156 13.16 -12.21 7.41
C SER A 156 13.56 -10.94 8.15
N GLU A 157 14.72 -10.35 7.81
CA GLU A 157 15.14 -9.05 8.33
C GLU A 157 14.19 -7.92 7.90
N LEU A 158 13.75 -7.92 6.64
CA LEU A 158 12.77 -6.95 6.14
C LEU A 158 11.39 -7.14 6.79
N LYS A 159 10.96 -8.39 7.01
CA LYS A 159 9.72 -8.71 7.75
C LYS A 159 9.79 -8.18 9.17
N LEU A 160 10.89 -8.42 9.87
CA LEU A 160 11.09 -7.89 11.22
C LEU A 160 11.03 -6.36 11.23
N LYS A 161 11.63 -5.70 10.25
CA LYS A 161 11.56 -4.25 10.09
C LYS A 161 10.12 -3.78 9.87
N PHE A 162 9.35 -4.45 9.00
CA PHE A 162 7.94 -4.15 8.76
C PHE A 162 7.10 -4.27 10.04
N LEU A 163 7.32 -5.32 10.84
CA LEU A 163 6.60 -5.60 12.08
C LEU A 163 6.91 -4.61 13.22
N THR A 164 8.10 -4.00 13.23
CA THR A 164 8.62 -3.31 14.43
C THR A 164 8.98 -1.85 14.21
N SER A 165 9.20 -1.42 12.96
CA SER A 165 9.71 -0.08 12.66
C SER A 165 8.58 0.86 12.29
N ALA A 166 7.96 1.47 13.29
CA ALA A 166 6.97 2.52 13.12
C ALA A 166 7.62 3.85 12.74
N GLN A 167 8.05 4.04 11.49
CA GLN A 167 8.78 5.24 11.05
C GLN A 167 7.87 6.40 10.64
N ALA A 168 6.86 6.12 9.82
CA ALA A 168 5.91 7.09 9.27
C ALA A 168 4.57 6.39 8.98
N LEU A 169 3.51 7.17 8.72
CA LEU A 169 2.27 6.63 8.18
C LEU A 169 2.49 6.30 6.70
N ILE A 170 2.69 5.02 6.41
CA ILE A 170 2.84 4.53 5.04
C ILE A 170 1.48 4.27 4.41
N HIS A 171 1.40 4.33 3.09
CA HIS A 171 0.26 3.88 2.31
C HIS A 171 0.04 2.37 2.45
N GLY A 172 1.13 1.60 2.48
CA GLY A 172 1.10 0.16 2.74
C GLY A 172 0.75 -0.72 1.53
N ASP A 173 0.45 -0.12 0.38
CA ASP A 173 0.22 -0.84 -0.90
C ASP A 173 0.43 0.09 -2.12
N LEU A 174 1.52 0.87 -2.10
CA LEU A 174 1.80 1.91 -3.10
C LEU A 174 2.40 1.32 -4.40
N HIS A 175 1.67 0.42 -5.04
CA HIS A 175 2.01 -0.11 -6.36
C HIS A 175 1.36 0.69 -7.49
N THR A 176 1.73 0.45 -8.76
CA THR A 176 1.17 1.17 -9.93
C THR A 176 -0.32 0.89 -10.18
N GLY A 177 -0.92 -0.04 -9.43
CA GLY A 177 -2.37 -0.23 -9.38
C GLY A 177 -3.10 0.77 -8.47
N SER A 178 -2.40 1.41 -7.55
CA SER A 178 -2.93 2.34 -6.52
C SER A 178 -2.71 3.80 -6.92
N ILE A 179 -2.47 4.03 -8.21
CA ILE A 179 -2.14 5.34 -8.78
C ILE A 179 -3.01 5.52 -10.01
N MET A 180 -3.79 6.59 -10.03
CA MET A 180 -4.59 7.03 -11.16
C MET A 180 -4.00 8.30 -11.74
N LEU A 181 -3.92 8.39 -13.07
CA LEU A 181 -3.23 9.51 -13.70
C LEU A 181 -3.77 9.87 -15.08
N THR A 182 -3.48 11.12 -15.48
CA THR A 182 -3.58 11.64 -16.84
C THR A 182 -2.17 12.04 -17.30
N GLN A 183 -2.05 12.72 -18.45
CA GLN A 183 -0.77 13.29 -18.89
C GLN A 183 -0.21 14.35 -17.92
N THR A 184 -1.09 15.01 -17.15
CA THR A 184 -0.72 16.16 -16.32
C THR A 184 -1.21 16.11 -14.88
N ASP A 185 -1.79 14.99 -14.44
CA ASP A 185 -2.29 14.83 -13.07
C ASP A 185 -2.03 13.42 -12.56
N THR A 186 -1.75 13.30 -11.25
CA THR A 186 -1.41 12.03 -10.60
C THR A 186 -2.05 11.99 -9.22
N ARG A 187 -2.84 10.94 -8.98
CA ARG A 187 -3.62 10.74 -7.77
C ARG A 187 -3.33 9.37 -7.17
N VAL A 188 -2.85 9.35 -5.95
CA VAL A 188 -2.69 8.15 -5.15
C VAL A 188 -4.04 7.81 -4.51
N ILE A 189 -4.43 6.54 -4.58
CA ILE A 189 -5.72 6.03 -4.12
C ILE A 189 -5.52 4.76 -3.30
N ASP A 190 -6.56 4.35 -2.57
CA ASP A 190 -6.63 3.04 -1.89
C ASP A 190 -5.58 2.78 -0.77
N PRO A 191 -5.36 3.72 0.18
CA PRO A 191 -4.46 3.49 1.31
C PRO A 191 -5.13 2.64 2.42
N GLU A 192 -5.87 1.58 2.07
CA GLU A 192 -6.56 0.72 3.06
C GLU A 192 -5.57 -0.11 3.93
N PHE A 193 -4.35 -0.31 3.42
CA PHE A 193 -3.24 -0.97 4.12
C PHE A 193 -2.44 -0.03 5.02
N ALA A 194 -2.85 1.23 5.15
CA ALA A 194 -2.07 2.23 5.86
C ALA A 194 -1.87 1.86 7.34
N PHE A 195 -0.63 1.97 7.79
CA PHE A 195 -0.23 1.90 9.19
C PHE A 195 1.08 2.63 9.42
N TYR A 196 1.50 2.74 10.68
CA TYR A 196 2.82 3.27 10.99
C TYR A 196 3.89 2.20 10.77
N GLY A 197 4.55 2.27 9.62
CA GLY A 197 5.50 1.27 9.15
C GLY A 197 6.82 1.90 8.66
N PRO A 198 7.71 1.09 8.07
CA PRO A 198 9.00 1.57 7.57
C PRO A 198 8.82 2.36 6.27
N ILE A 199 9.38 3.57 6.21
CA ILE A 199 9.30 4.50 5.06
C ILE A 199 9.67 3.80 3.74
N GLY A 200 10.71 2.96 3.77
CA GLY A 200 11.20 2.26 2.58
C GLY A 200 10.21 1.26 1.96
N PHE A 201 9.12 0.89 2.65
CA PHE A 201 8.13 -0.03 2.11
C PHE A 201 7.37 0.57 0.91
N ASP A 202 6.85 1.80 1.05
CA ASP A 202 6.14 2.48 -0.03
C ASP A 202 7.05 2.77 -1.23
N LEU A 203 8.27 3.25 -0.96
CA LEU A 203 9.27 3.50 -2.00
C LEU A 203 9.60 2.20 -2.75
N GLY A 204 9.81 1.10 -2.01
CA GLY A 204 10.09 -0.21 -2.57
C GLY A 204 8.93 -0.74 -3.41
N ALA A 205 7.70 -0.64 -2.93
CA ALA A 205 6.49 -1.07 -3.64
C ALA A 205 6.33 -0.31 -4.97
N CYS A 206 6.52 1.00 -4.95
CA CYS A 206 6.42 1.83 -6.15
C CYS A 206 7.54 1.47 -7.14
N ILE A 207 8.80 1.49 -6.71
CA ILE A 207 9.95 1.21 -7.60
C ILE A 207 9.90 -0.20 -8.17
N ALA A 208 9.59 -1.22 -7.35
CA ALA A 208 9.51 -2.61 -7.81
C ALA A 208 8.42 -2.84 -8.86
N ASN A 209 7.39 -2.00 -8.91
CA ASN A 209 6.36 -2.06 -9.94
C ASN A 209 6.68 -1.21 -11.19
N LEU A 210 7.75 -0.42 -11.16
CA LEU A 210 8.30 0.31 -12.32
C LEU A 210 9.38 -0.50 -13.06
N LEU A 211 10.04 -1.43 -12.35
CA LEU A 211 11.05 -2.36 -12.89
C LEU A 211 10.41 -3.55 -13.60
#